data_AF-A0A9P0FMS4-F1
#
_entry.id   AF-A0A9P0FMS4-F1
#
_cell.length_a   1.000
_cell.length_b   1.000
_cell.length_c   1.000
_cell.angle_alpha   90.00
_cell.angle_beta   90.00
_cell.angle_gamma   90.00
#
_symmetry.space_group_name_H-M   'P 1'
#
loop_
_entity.id
_entity.type
_entity.pdbx_description
1 polymer ?
#
loop_
_entity_poly.entity_id
_entity_poly.type
_entity_poly.pdbx_seq_one_letter_code
_entity_poly.pdbx_strand_id
1 'polypeptide(L)'
;MKINEKNLSTFAVSATPVDKEGYLYKKGEVNKNFVKRYFVLKGNLLFYFEKKGEKEPVGVIILEGCTIELAEDEEQFSFKVDFHGTNNRSYFLAAESQESMEQWMKALACAGYDYMKLMVSELQRQLDDIEDTPLPVTQAANSPVPPPRRHNPFNKVDNSNPHQRSQSVRSTGRIDDCKIVDSKTSISFKELHNWYGRPILKDFNIWKHQQKDQNPEVNLISF
;
A
#
# COMPACT_ATOMS: atom_id res chain seq x y z
N MET A 1 -0.18 -18.30 -11.13
CA MET A 1 0.83 -17.78 -10.18
C MET A 1 1.04 -18.84 -9.10
N LYS A 2 2.26 -19.31 -8.86
CA LYS A 2 2.53 -20.33 -7.81
C LYS A 2 2.68 -19.59 -6.48
N ILE A 3 1.61 -19.51 -5.71
CA ILE A 3 1.62 -18.81 -4.42
C ILE A 3 2.31 -19.73 -3.39
N ASN A 4 3.27 -19.18 -2.66
CA ASN A 4 3.97 -19.91 -1.60
C ASN A 4 3.12 -19.93 -0.33
N GLU A 5 2.67 -21.11 0.09
CA GLU A 5 1.84 -21.33 1.28
C GLU A 5 2.47 -20.74 2.56
N LYS A 6 3.80 -20.84 2.71
CA LYS A 6 4.51 -20.29 3.88
C LYS A 6 4.43 -18.76 3.95
N ASN A 7 4.40 -18.10 2.79
CA ASN A 7 4.28 -16.64 2.74
C ASN A 7 2.85 -16.22 3.08
N LEU A 8 1.84 -16.97 2.61
CA LEU A 8 0.43 -16.71 2.93
C LEU A 8 0.14 -16.85 4.41
N SER A 9 0.62 -17.94 5.05
CA SER A 9 0.42 -18.13 6.49
C SER A 9 1.06 -17.01 7.30
N THR A 10 2.29 -16.64 6.94
CA THR A 10 3.00 -15.51 7.58
C THR A 10 2.23 -14.19 7.39
N PHE A 11 1.73 -13.92 6.18
CA PHE A 11 0.96 -12.71 5.89
C PHE A 11 -0.36 -12.67 6.67
N ALA A 12 -1.05 -13.80 6.77
CA ALA A 12 -2.32 -13.91 7.49
C ALA A 12 -2.21 -13.45 8.95
N VAL A 13 -1.09 -13.76 9.62
CA VAL A 13 -0.84 -13.40 11.03
C VAL A 13 0.00 -12.12 11.18
N SER A 14 0.49 -11.54 10.09
CA SER A 14 1.31 -10.32 10.13
C SER A 14 0.54 -9.12 10.69
N ALA A 15 1.27 -8.08 11.11
CA ALA A 15 0.71 -6.84 11.65
C ALA A 15 0.09 -5.91 10.58
N THR A 16 -0.14 -6.39 9.36
CA THR A 16 -0.82 -5.63 8.32
C THR A 16 -2.24 -5.26 8.77
N PRO A 17 -2.76 -4.08 8.38
CA PRO A 17 -4.12 -3.68 8.69
C PRO A 17 -5.13 -4.76 8.30
N VAL A 18 -6.12 -4.96 9.16
CA VAL A 18 -7.24 -5.89 8.96
C VAL A 18 -8.45 -5.05 8.58
N ASP A 19 -9.03 -5.32 7.41
CA ASP A 19 -10.22 -4.60 6.94
C ASP A 19 -11.48 -5.04 7.69
N LYS A 20 -11.56 -6.35 7.98
CA LYS A 20 -12.61 -6.93 8.82
C LYS A 20 -12.18 -8.28 9.39
N GLU A 21 -12.57 -8.57 10.63
CA GLU A 21 -12.38 -9.88 11.24
C GLU A 21 -13.62 -10.29 12.06
N GLY A 22 -13.82 -11.59 12.25
CA GLY A 22 -14.97 -12.09 13.00
C GLY A 22 -15.31 -13.54 12.69
N TYR A 23 -16.26 -14.09 13.43
CA TYR A 23 -16.76 -15.43 13.17
C TYR A 23 -17.82 -15.43 12.07
N LEU A 24 -17.73 -16.42 11.18
CA LEU A 24 -18.77 -16.78 10.23
C LEU A 24 -18.92 -18.29 10.21
N TYR A 25 -20.10 -18.76 9.84
CA TYR A 25 -20.34 -20.15 9.53
C TYR A 25 -20.07 -20.38 8.05
N LYS A 26 -19.26 -21.37 7.73
CA LYS A 26 -18.90 -21.72 6.36
C LYS A 26 -19.47 -23.09 6.03
N LYS A 27 -20.16 -23.20 4.90
CA LYS A 27 -20.60 -24.49 4.36
C LYS A 27 -19.39 -25.30 3.86
N GLY A 28 -19.32 -26.56 4.26
CA GLY A 28 -18.32 -27.49 3.74
C GLY A 28 -18.61 -27.85 2.27
N GLU A 29 -17.54 -28.15 1.52
CA GLU A 29 -17.63 -28.49 0.09
C GLU A 29 -18.11 -29.94 -0.12
N VAL A 30 -17.59 -30.87 0.68
CA VAL A 30 -18.03 -32.27 0.69
C VAL A 30 -19.21 -32.46 1.64
N ASN A 31 -19.04 -32.02 2.89
CA ASN A 31 -20.08 -32.08 3.90
C ASN A 31 -20.83 -30.75 3.88
N LYS A 32 -22.08 -30.74 3.42
CA LYS A 32 -22.92 -29.54 3.28
C LYS A 32 -23.34 -28.89 4.62
N ASN A 33 -22.67 -29.23 5.71
CA ASN A 33 -22.89 -28.65 7.03
C ASN A 33 -22.13 -27.33 7.16
N PHE A 34 -22.74 -26.39 7.89
CA PHE A 34 -22.12 -25.13 8.25
C PHE A 34 -21.24 -25.30 9.49
N VAL A 35 -19.98 -24.85 9.38
CA VAL A 35 -19.00 -24.94 10.46
C VAL A 35 -18.51 -23.55 10.80
N LYS A 36 -18.52 -23.21 12.09
CA LYS A 36 -18.00 -21.94 12.59
C LYS A 36 -16.49 -21.85 12.35
N ARG A 37 -16.05 -20.79 11.68
CA ARG A 37 -14.64 -20.47 11.43
C ARG A 37 -14.41 -18.99 11.72
N TYR A 38 -13.17 -18.66 12.09
CA TYR A 38 -12.78 -17.28 12.31
C TYR A 38 -12.18 -16.72 11.03
N PHE A 39 -12.78 -15.66 10.48
CA PHE A 39 -12.38 -15.03 9.23
C PHE A 39 -11.62 -13.73 9.47
N VAL A 40 -10.62 -13.47 8.64
CA VAL A 40 -9.81 -12.26 8.64
C VAL A 40 -9.62 -11.80 7.19
N LEU A 41 -10.14 -10.63 6.88
CA LEU A 41 -10.01 -9.96 5.59
C LEU A 41 -8.83 -8.98 5.63
N LYS A 42 -7.90 -9.13 4.68
CA LYS A 42 -6.74 -8.27 4.48
C LYS A 42 -6.56 -7.99 2.99
N GLY A 43 -6.87 -6.77 2.55
CA GLY A 43 -6.98 -6.42 1.15
C GLY A 43 -8.01 -7.31 0.46
N ASN A 44 -7.60 -7.97 -0.62
CA ASN A 44 -8.40 -8.91 -1.40
C ASN A 44 -8.28 -10.38 -0.92
N LEU A 45 -7.61 -10.62 0.23
CA LEU A 45 -7.39 -11.96 0.77
C LEU A 45 -8.25 -12.19 2.01
N LEU A 46 -9.14 -13.17 1.91
CA LEU A 46 -9.99 -13.62 3.01
C LEU A 46 -9.43 -14.92 3.59
N PHE A 47 -8.75 -14.81 4.73
CA PHE A 47 -8.24 -15.95 5.48
C PHE A 47 -9.31 -16.50 6.42
N TYR A 48 -9.28 -17.81 6.65
CA TYR A 48 -10.10 -18.42 7.69
C TYR A 48 -9.31 -19.42 8.53
N PHE A 49 -9.61 -19.43 9.82
CA PHE A 49 -8.96 -20.20 10.86
C PHE A 49 -9.99 -21.06 11.58
N GLU A 50 -9.53 -22.09 12.27
CA GLU A 50 -10.40 -22.87 13.15
C GLU A 50 -10.90 -22.03 14.33
N LYS A 51 -10.01 -21.25 14.94
CA LYS A 51 -10.28 -20.38 16.08
C LYS A 51 -9.51 -19.07 15.96
N LYS A 52 -9.94 -18.06 16.71
CA LYS A 52 -9.21 -16.79 16.83
C LYS A 52 -7.85 -17.02 17.51
N GLY A 53 -6.79 -16.45 16.95
CA GLY A 53 -5.42 -16.51 17.51
C GLY A 53 -4.54 -17.65 16.98
N GLU A 54 -5.08 -18.49 16.09
CA GLU A 54 -4.29 -19.54 15.42
C GLU A 54 -3.23 -18.94 14.49
N LYS A 55 -2.08 -19.61 14.39
CA LYS A 55 -0.96 -19.14 13.55
C LYS A 55 -1.06 -19.59 12.11
N GLU A 56 -1.81 -20.66 11.85
CA GLU A 56 -1.92 -21.25 10.51
C GLU A 56 -3.36 -21.13 10.02
N PRO A 57 -3.59 -20.43 8.88
CA PRO A 57 -4.91 -20.41 8.27
C PRO A 57 -5.24 -21.79 7.72
N VAL A 58 -6.51 -22.18 7.88
CA VAL A 58 -7.05 -23.41 7.29
C VAL A 58 -7.16 -23.24 5.77
N GLY A 59 -7.37 -22.01 5.31
CA GLY A 59 -7.29 -21.67 3.91
C GLY A 59 -7.41 -20.18 3.66
N VAL A 60 -7.29 -19.82 2.38
CA VAL A 60 -7.43 -18.46 1.88
C VAL A 60 -8.38 -18.47 0.69
N ILE A 61 -9.24 -17.45 0.62
CA ILE A 61 -10.10 -17.15 -0.51
C ILE A 61 -9.60 -15.83 -1.10
N ILE A 62 -9.23 -15.84 -2.37
CA ILE A 62 -8.80 -14.65 -3.09
C ILE A 62 -10.07 -14.06 -3.71
N LEU A 63 -10.45 -12.84 -3.35
CA LEU A 63 -11.72 -12.22 -3.73
C LEU A 63 -11.67 -11.51 -5.10
N GLU A 64 -10.77 -11.94 -5.99
CA GLU A 64 -10.66 -11.38 -7.33
C GLU A 64 -11.68 -12.01 -8.28
N GLY A 65 -12.45 -11.17 -8.97
CA GLY A 65 -13.48 -11.61 -9.92
C GLY A 65 -14.63 -12.39 -9.27
N CYS A 66 -14.89 -12.18 -7.99
CA CYS A 66 -16.04 -12.75 -7.31
C CYS A 66 -17.23 -11.80 -7.26
N THR A 67 -18.43 -12.36 -7.16
CA THR A 67 -19.67 -11.64 -6.86
C THR A 67 -20.20 -12.07 -5.50
N ILE A 68 -20.77 -11.11 -4.77
CA ILE A 68 -21.37 -11.35 -3.46
C ILE A 68 -22.88 -11.27 -3.63
N GLU A 69 -23.58 -12.35 -3.34
CA GLU A 69 -25.03 -12.45 -3.51
C GLU A 69 -25.69 -12.96 -2.23
N LEU A 70 -26.93 -12.55 -1.96
CA LEU A 70 -27.72 -13.10 -0.86
C LEU A 70 -28.05 -14.57 -1.14
N ALA A 71 -28.05 -15.38 -0.09
CA ALA A 71 -28.48 -16.78 -0.16
C ALA A 71 -29.69 -16.95 0.77
N GLU A 72 -30.89 -16.85 0.20
CA GLU A 72 -32.13 -16.92 0.99
C GLU A 72 -32.52 -18.37 1.35
N ASP A 73 -32.09 -19.36 0.56
CA ASP A 73 -32.53 -20.75 0.68
C ASP A 73 -31.63 -21.65 1.56
N GLU A 74 -30.55 -21.11 2.12
CA GLU A 74 -29.49 -21.91 2.76
C GLU A 74 -29.52 -21.85 4.30
N GLU A 75 -29.21 -20.69 4.88
CA GLU A 75 -29.26 -20.46 6.32
C GLU A 75 -29.67 -19.00 6.61
N GLN A 76 -30.10 -18.71 7.84
CA GLN A 76 -30.45 -17.35 8.21
C GLN A 76 -29.21 -16.44 8.16
N PHE A 77 -29.37 -15.24 7.59
CA PHE A 77 -28.28 -14.28 7.39
C PHE A 77 -27.12 -14.86 6.56
N SER A 78 -27.45 -15.66 5.54
CA SER A 78 -26.48 -16.29 4.66
C SER A 78 -26.32 -15.57 3.32
N PHE A 79 -25.11 -15.64 2.79
CA PHE A 79 -24.69 -15.05 1.52
C PHE A 79 -23.70 -15.99 0.83
N LYS A 80 -23.60 -15.87 -0.49
CA LYS A 80 -22.64 -16.62 -1.31
C LYS A 80 -21.59 -15.70 -1.91
N VAL A 81 -20.36 -16.21 -1.95
CA VAL A 81 -19.25 -15.65 -2.72
C VAL A 81 -19.10 -16.54 -3.95
N ASP A 82 -19.51 -16.04 -5.11
CA ASP A 82 -19.53 -16.78 -6.36
C ASP A 82 -18.38 -16.37 -7.29
N PHE A 83 -17.72 -17.35 -7.91
CA PHE A 83 -16.56 -17.12 -8.77
C PHE A 83 -16.88 -17.51 -10.21
N HIS A 84 -16.91 -16.52 -11.11
CA HIS A 84 -17.26 -16.69 -12.53
C HIS A 84 -16.08 -17.19 -13.40
N GLY A 85 -15.31 -18.16 -12.90
CA GLY A 85 -14.16 -18.77 -13.58
C GLY A 85 -14.35 -20.24 -13.89
N THR A 86 -13.39 -20.87 -14.58
CA THR A 86 -13.46 -22.27 -15.06
C THR A 86 -13.74 -23.34 -14.00
N ASN A 87 -13.61 -23.04 -12.71
CA ASN A 87 -13.88 -23.98 -11.62
C ASN A 87 -15.22 -23.72 -10.88
N ASN A 88 -16.02 -22.71 -11.30
CA ASN A 88 -17.33 -22.33 -10.73
C ASN A 88 -17.44 -22.56 -9.20
N ARG A 89 -16.42 -22.13 -8.45
CA ARG A 89 -16.38 -22.42 -7.02
C ARG A 89 -17.22 -21.38 -6.32
N SER A 90 -18.20 -21.81 -5.53
CA SER A 90 -19.01 -20.89 -4.71
C SER A 90 -18.82 -21.22 -3.24
N TYR A 91 -18.72 -20.20 -2.40
CA TYR A 91 -18.64 -20.36 -0.94
C TYR A 91 -19.91 -19.81 -0.31
N PHE A 92 -20.60 -20.64 0.47
CA PHE A 92 -21.73 -20.21 1.27
C PHE A 92 -21.27 -19.89 2.68
N LEU A 93 -21.55 -18.67 3.12
CA LEU A 93 -21.19 -18.13 4.43
C LEU A 93 -22.46 -17.61 5.13
N ALA A 94 -22.54 -17.78 6.45
CA ALA A 94 -23.63 -17.25 7.25
C ALA A 94 -23.09 -16.49 8.48
N ALA A 95 -23.74 -15.38 8.81
CA ALA A 95 -23.39 -14.55 9.95
C ALA A 95 -24.34 -14.81 11.15
N GLU A 96 -23.95 -14.33 12.33
CA GLU A 96 -24.77 -14.46 13.55
C GLU A 96 -25.94 -13.46 13.60
N SER A 97 -25.90 -12.41 12.78
CA SER A 97 -26.92 -11.36 12.72
C SER A 97 -26.98 -10.72 11.34
N GLN A 98 -28.12 -10.09 11.04
CA GLN A 98 -28.32 -9.30 9.81
C GLN A 98 -27.25 -8.20 9.65
N GLU A 99 -26.99 -7.45 10.71
CA GLU A 99 -25.99 -6.38 10.69
C GLU A 99 -24.58 -6.92 10.38
N SER A 100 -24.20 -8.05 11.00
CA SER A 100 -22.92 -8.69 10.73
C SER A 100 -22.82 -9.15 9.28
N MET A 101 -23.88 -9.75 8.74
CA MET A 101 -23.96 -10.14 7.32
C MET A 101 -23.75 -8.94 6.40
N GLU A 102 -24.49 -7.85 6.59
CA GLU A 102 -24.38 -6.64 5.77
C GLU A 102 -22.97 -6.04 5.80
N GLN A 103 -22.37 -5.95 6.99
CA GLN A 103 -21.00 -5.47 7.12
C GLN A 103 -19.99 -6.38 6.42
N TRP A 104 -20.18 -7.71 6.48
CA TRP A 104 -19.33 -8.67 5.78
C TRP A 104 -19.50 -8.57 4.27
N MET A 105 -20.73 -8.58 3.76
CA MET A 105 -21.01 -8.43 2.34
C MET A 105 -20.43 -7.13 1.79
N LYS A 106 -20.60 -6.02 2.50
CA LYS A 106 -20.01 -4.73 2.13
C LYS A 106 -18.48 -4.79 2.07
N ALA A 107 -17.84 -5.34 3.11
CA ALA A 107 -16.38 -5.43 3.14
C ALA A 107 -15.83 -6.31 2.00
N LEU A 108 -16.48 -7.44 1.73
CA LEU A 108 -16.08 -8.34 0.65
C LEU A 108 -16.31 -7.74 -0.74
N ALA A 109 -17.42 -7.04 -0.95
CA ALA A 109 -17.70 -6.36 -2.21
C ALA A 109 -16.72 -5.22 -2.51
N CYS A 110 -16.22 -4.54 -1.47
CA CYS A 110 -15.22 -3.46 -1.61
C CYS A 110 -13.76 -3.98 -1.71
N ALA A 111 -13.51 -5.26 -1.47
CA ALA A 111 -12.15 -5.81 -1.36
C ALA A 111 -11.46 -6.05 -2.70
N GLY A 112 -12.22 -6.27 -3.78
CA GLY A 112 -11.69 -6.65 -5.09
C GLY A 112 -11.12 -5.47 -5.89
N TYR A 113 -10.27 -5.77 -6.87
CA TYR A 113 -9.67 -4.77 -7.75
C TYR A 113 -10.70 -3.93 -8.52
N ASP A 114 -11.81 -4.54 -8.95
CA ASP A 114 -12.86 -3.85 -9.69
C ASP A 114 -13.45 -2.67 -8.89
N TYR A 115 -13.61 -2.83 -7.58
CA TYR A 115 -14.06 -1.74 -6.71
C TYR A 115 -13.02 -0.61 -6.66
N MET A 116 -11.74 -0.94 -6.46
CA MET A 116 -10.66 0.06 -6.45
C MET A 116 -10.60 0.81 -7.79
N LYS A 117 -10.75 0.09 -8.91
CA LYS A 117 -10.74 0.68 -10.25
C LYS A 117 -11.91 1.64 -10.46
N LEU A 118 -13.12 1.26 -10.04
CA LEU A 118 -14.29 2.13 -10.09
C LEU A 118 -14.10 3.38 -9.23
N MET A 119 -13.58 3.21 -8.01
CA MET A 119 -13.29 4.32 -7.11
C MET A 119 -12.27 5.29 -7.71
N VAL A 120 -11.16 4.78 -8.26
CA VAL A 120 -10.14 5.61 -8.92
C VAL A 120 -10.72 6.35 -10.12
N SER A 121 -11.55 5.70 -10.92
CA SER A 121 -12.18 6.31 -12.11
C SER A 121 -13.11 7.46 -11.71
N GLU A 122 -13.93 7.26 -10.67
CA GLU A 122 -14.82 8.30 -10.17
C GLU A 122 -14.05 9.47 -9.52
N LEU A 123 -13.01 9.18 -8.73
CA LEU A 123 -12.17 10.23 -8.15
C LEU A 123 -11.44 11.04 -9.21
N GLN A 124 -10.94 10.41 -10.28
CA GLN A 124 -10.33 11.12 -11.39
C GLN A 124 -11.33 12.07 -12.07
N ARG A 125 -12.55 11.59 -12.34
CA ARG A 125 -13.63 12.42 -12.88
C ARG A 125 -13.93 13.64 -12.00
N GLN A 126 -13.95 13.45 -10.68
CA GLN A 126 -14.14 14.54 -9.73
C GLN A 126 -13.01 15.57 -9.75
N LEU A 127 -11.77 15.13 -9.95
CA LEU A 127 -10.62 16.06 -10.10
C LEU A 127 -10.73 16.87 -11.39
N ASP A 128 -11.06 16.22 -12.50
CA ASP A 128 -11.23 16.87 -13.80
C ASP A 128 -12.36 17.92 -13.77
N ASP A 129 -13.51 17.59 -13.15
CA ASP A 129 -14.64 18.52 -12.98
C ASP A 129 -14.25 19.76 -12.14
N ILE A 130 -13.38 19.61 -11.13
CA ILE A 130 -12.90 20.71 -10.29
C ILE A 130 -11.93 21.61 -11.07
N GLU A 131 -11.07 21.04 -11.91
CA GLU A 131 -10.15 21.81 -12.76
C GLU A 131 -10.89 22.61 -13.84
N ASP A 132 -11.96 22.03 -14.42
CA ASP A 132 -12.79 22.68 -15.45
C ASP A 132 -13.83 23.68 -14.88
N THR A 133 -14.03 23.69 -13.57
CA THR A 133 -14.86 24.73 -12.93
C THR A 133 -14.00 25.97 -12.69
N PRO A 134 -14.15 27.06 -13.49
CA PRO A 134 -13.40 28.27 -13.20
C PRO A 134 -13.85 28.76 -11.83
N LEU A 135 -12.92 28.82 -10.88
CA LEU A 135 -13.12 29.49 -9.60
C LEU A 135 -13.83 30.82 -9.90
N PRO A 136 -14.96 31.16 -9.23
CA PRO A 136 -15.49 32.49 -9.36
C PRO A 136 -14.37 33.43 -8.94
N VAL A 137 -13.96 34.31 -9.86
CA VAL A 137 -13.04 35.42 -9.58
C VAL A 137 -13.77 36.35 -8.60
N THR A 138 -13.82 35.92 -7.34
CA THR A 138 -14.25 36.73 -6.23
C THR A 138 -12.99 37.44 -5.77
N GLN A 139 -12.73 38.56 -6.45
CA GLN A 139 -11.98 39.72 -5.98
C GLN A 139 -10.77 39.38 -5.08
N ALA A 140 -9.58 39.53 -5.66
CA ALA A 140 -8.35 39.77 -4.92
C ALA A 140 -8.56 40.94 -3.92
N ALA A 141 -8.94 40.63 -2.67
CA ALA A 141 -9.07 41.64 -1.62
C ALA A 141 -8.83 41.14 -0.18
N ASN A 142 -8.61 39.84 0.07
CA ASN A 142 -8.47 39.32 1.45
C ASN A 142 -7.25 38.40 1.67
N SER A 143 -6.11 38.67 1.03
CA SER A 143 -4.85 38.22 1.62
C SER A 143 -4.54 39.15 2.81
N PRO A 144 -4.21 38.62 4.00
CA PRO A 144 -3.87 39.48 5.13
C PRO A 144 -2.62 40.28 4.76
N VAL A 145 -2.78 41.61 4.68
CA VAL A 145 -1.67 42.52 4.42
C VAL A 145 -0.67 42.37 5.58
N PRO A 146 0.60 42.05 5.32
CA PRO A 146 1.59 41.99 6.38
C PRO A 146 1.66 43.36 7.08
N PRO A 147 1.70 43.39 8.43
CA PRO A 147 1.72 44.66 9.15
C PRO A 147 2.92 45.50 8.71
N PRO A 148 2.80 46.84 8.66
CA PRO A 148 3.88 47.70 8.20
C PRO A 148 5.12 47.46 9.05
N ARG A 149 6.24 47.14 8.39
CA ARG A 149 7.55 46.96 9.02
C ARG A 149 7.85 48.19 9.87
N ARG A 150 7.80 48.05 11.19
CA ARG A 150 8.38 49.04 12.10
C ARG A 150 9.88 49.07 11.84
N HIS A 151 10.38 50.25 11.48
CA HIS A 151 11.81 50.47 11.35
C HIS A 151 12.48 50.15 12.69
N ASN A 152 13.36 49.17 12.69
CA ASN A 152 14.02 48.68 13.89
C ASN A 152 15.03 49.76 14.34
N PRO A 153 14.90 50.35 15.55
CA PRO A 153 15.68 51.53 15.95
C PRO A 153 17.17 51.23 16.18
N PHE A 154 17.55 49.95 16.15
CA PHE A 154 18.93 49.47 16.26
C PHE A 154 19.69 49.41 14.93
N ASN A 155 19.03 49.64 13.79
CA ASN A 155 19.71 49.68 12.49
C ASN A 155 20.10 51.11 12.11
N LYS A 156 20.85 51.79 12.99
CA LYS A 156 21.58 53.00 12.59
C LYS A 156 22.85 52.53 11.91
N VAL A 157 22.90 52.67 10.59
CA VAL A 157 24.16 52.59 9.85
C VAL A 157 24.93 53.86 10.20
N ASP A 158 25.79 53.79 11.20
CA ASP A 158 26.73 54.87 11.49
C ASP A 158 27.80 54.81 10.38
N ASN A 159 27.69 55.76 9.45
CA ASN A 159 28.50 55.79 8.25
C ASN A 159 29.80 56.55 8.58
N SER A 160 30.64 55.97 9.44
CA SER A 160 32.02 56.40 9.57
C SER A 160 32.94 55.22 9.90
N ASN A 161 33.86 55.00 8.96
CA ASN A 161 35.01 54.08 8.96
C ASN A 161 34.81 52.60 8.54
N PRO A 162 35.56 52.14 7.51
CA PRO A 162 35.72 50.74 7.19
C PRO A 162 36.79 50.13 8.11
N HIS A 163 36.72 48.82 8.35
CA HIS A 163 37.63 47.97 9.15
C HIS A 163 37.18 47.72 10.59
N GLN A 164 36.35 46.68 10.78
CA GLN A 164 36.75 45.55 11.65
C GLN A 164 35.89 44.32 11.38
N ARG A 165 36.60 43.26 10.98
CA ARG A 165 36.14 41.90 10.74
C ARG A 165 35.93 41.20 12.08
N SER A 166 34.96 40.29 12.17
CA SER A 166 35.02 39.16 13.09
C SER A 166 34.31 37.97 12.46
N GLN A 167 35.12 37.00 12.02
CA GLN A 167 34.69 35.69 11.59
C GLN A 167 34.62 34.75 12.79
N SER A 168 33.60 33.88 12.84
CA SER A 168 33.59 32.57 13.52
C SER A 168 32.15 32.06 13.63
N VAL A 169 31.76 30.79 13.46
CA VAL A 169 32.36 29.55 12.94
C VAL A 169 31.16 28.60 12.67
N ARG A 170 31.29 27.73 11.66
CA ARG A 170 30.62 26.41 11.49
C ARG A 170 29.10 26.37 11.31
N SER A 171 28.48 25.40 10.63
CA SER A 171 28.79 24.46 9.55
C SER A 171 27.52 23.60 9.44
N THR A 172 26.76 23.69 8.35
CA THR A 172 25.89 22.59 7.88
C THR A 172 25.70 22.76 6.37
N GLY A 173 26.01 21.71 5.62
CA GLY A 173 25.86 21.66 4.17
C GLY A 173 24.47 21.22 3.69
N ARG A 174 24.37 21.14 2.36
CA ARG A 174 23.22 20.69 1.53
C ARG A 174 22.04 21.68 1.53
N ILE A 175 21.38 21.99 0.42
CA ILE A 175 20.98 21.16 -0.73
C ILE A 175 20.95 22.06 -1.98
N ASP A 176 21.53 21.57 -3.07
CA ASP A 176 21.49 22.18 -4.40
C ASP A 176 20.07 22.16 -4.99
N ASP A 177 19.78 23.22 -5.75
CA ASP A 177 18.61 23.44 -6.58
C ASP A 177 18.08 22.18 -7.30
N CYS A 178 16.86 21.76 -6.97
CA CYS A 178 16.07 20.89 -7.85
C CYS A 178 14.94 21.72 -8.46
N LYS A 179 15.21 22.26 -9.64
CA LYS A 179 14.16 22.69 -10.57
C LYS A 179 13.42 21.45 -11.05
N ILE A 180 12.16 21.34 -10.65
CA ILE A 180 11.19 20.45 -11.27
C ILE A 180 11.02 20.94 -12.70
N VAL A 181 11.57 20.20 -13.66
CA VAL A 181 11.28 20.36 -15.08
C VAL A 181 10.63 19.08 -15.53
N ASP A 182 9.32 19.16 -15.74
CA ASP A 182 8.55 18.21 -16.51
C ASP A 182 9.13 18.13 -17.93
N SER A 183 9.69 16.98 -18.25
CA SER A 183 9.76 16.46 -19.62
C SER A 183 10.16 15.00 -19.56
N LYS A 184 9.35 14.16 -20.20
CA LYS A 184 9.59 12.73 -20.44
C LYS A 184 10.99 12.52 -21.03
N THR A 185 12.01 12.38 -20.19
CA THR A 185 13.30 11.84 -20.60
C THR A 185 13.14 10.33 -20.55
N SER A 186 13.04 9.72 -21.72
CA SER A 186 13.09 8.26 -21.85
C SER A 186 14.50 7.83 -21.45
N ILE A 187 14.68 7.51 -20.17
CA ILE A 187 15.93 6.93 -19.66
C ILE A 187 15.99 5.52 -20.20
N SER A 188 17.00 5.23 -21.01
CA SER A 188 17.20 3.90 -21.57
C SER A 188 17.67 2.93 -20.49
N PHE A 189 17.33 1.64 -20.65
CA PHE A 189 17.85 0.59 -19.77
C PHE A 189 19.38 0.59 -19.70
N LYS A 190 20.06 0.96 -20.80
CA LYS A 190 21.52 1.06 -20.86
C LYS A 190 22.06 2.13 -19.90
N GLU A 191 21.38 3.25 -19.75
CA GLU A 191 21.76 4.33 -18.83
C GLU A 191 21.54 3.91 -17.38
N LEU A 192 20.37 3.32 -17.06
CA LEU A 192 20.10 2.76 -15.73
C LEU A 192 21.12 1.67 -15.35
N HIS A 193 21.43 0.77 -16.27
CA HIS A 193 22.40 -0.31 -16.05
C HIS A 193 23.82 0.23 -15.85
N ASN A 194 24.19 1.31 -16.53
CA ASN A 194 25.50 1.95 -16.32
C ASN A 194 25.56 2.71 -15.00
N TRP A 195 24.51 3.44 -14.63
CA TRP A 195 24.46 4.23 -13.39
C TRP A 195 24.38 3.35 -12.14
N TYR A 196 23.57 2.29 -12.18
CA TYR A 196 23.27 1.49 -11.00
C TYR A 196 23.73 0.04 -11.12
N GLY A 197 23.56 -0.60 -12.28
CA GLY A 197 23.93 -2.01 -12.47
C GLY A 197 25.43 -2.28 -12.35
N ARG A 198 26.27 -1.47 -13.03
CA ARG A 198 27.72 -1.67 -13.05
C ARG A 198 28.38 -1.48 -11.67
N PRO A 199 28.07 -0.42 -10.88
CA PRO A 199 28.58 -0.31 -9.52
C PRO A 199 28.22 -1.50 -8.64
N ILE A 200 26.96 -1.95 -8.68
CA ILE A 200 26.50 -3.10 -7.91
C ILE A 200 27.28 -4.37 -8.28
N LEU A 201 27.48 -4.62 -9.58
CA LEU A 201 28.26 -5.78 -10.05
C LEU A 201 29.71 -5.72 -9.59
N LYS A 202 30.30 -4.51 -9.59
CA LYS A 202 31.67 -4.29 -9.11
C LYS A 202 31.78 -4.59 -7.63
N ASP A 203 30.88 -4.05 -6.81
CA ASP A 203 30.87 -4.24 -5.36
C ASP A 203 30.61 -5.72 -5.01
N PHE A 204 29.70 -6.37 -5.73
CA PHE A 204 29.45 -7.80 -5.60
C PHE A 204 30.68 -8.65 -5.92
N ASN A 205 31.41 -8.32 -6.99
CA ASN A 205 32.64 -9.02 -7.34
C ASN A 205 33.75 -8.79 -6.30
N ILE A 206 33.89 -7.56 -5.79
CA ILE A 206 34.84 -7.24 -4.72
C ILE A 206 34.52 -8.08 -3.48
N TRP A 207 33.25 -8.11 -3.05
CA TRP A 207 32.81 -8.94 -1.93
C TRP A 207 33.09 -10.44 -2.17
N LYS A 208 32.80 -10.94 -3.37
CA LYS A 208 33.04 -12.34 -3.73
C LYS A 208 34.53 -12.70 -3.67
N HIS A 209 35.41 -11.80 -4.09
CA HIS A 209 36.86 -11.99 -3.97
C HIS A 209 37.30 -11.98 -2.51
N GLN A 210 36.79 -11.05 -1.70
CA GLN A 210 37.09 -11.01 -0.26
C GLN A 210 36.65 -12.28 0.47
N GLN A 211 35.50 -12.86 0.09
CA GLN A 211 35.04 -14.15 0.62
C GLN A 211 35.96 -15.32 0.23
N LYS A 212 36.51 -15.30 -0.99
CA LYS A 212 37.46 -16.32 -1.46
C LYS A 212 38.81 -16.23 -0.74
N ASP A 213 39.25 -15.02 -0.42
CA ASP A 213 40.51 -14.78 0.30
C ASP A 213 40.39 -15.05 1.81
N GLN A 214 39.19 -14.93 2.39
CA GLN A 214 38.93 -15.24 3.81
C GLN A 214 38.70 -16.74 4.07
N ASN A 215 38.47 -17.58 3.05
CA ASN A 215 38.23 -19.00 3.25
C ASN A 215 38.71 -19.86 2.06
N PRO A 216 40.00 -20.29 2.02
CA PRO A 216 40.52 -21.11 0.92
C PRO A 216 40.00 -22.56 0.90
N GLU A 217 39.24 -23.00 1.91
CA GLU A 217 38.85 -24.40 2.15
C GLU A 217 37.33 -24.68 1.97
N VAL A 218 36.65 -23.94 1.09
CA VAL A 218 35.25 -24.30 0.74
C VAL A 218 34.98 -24.16 -0.76
N ASN A 219 35.71 -24.92 -1.57
CA ASN A 219 35.28 -25.30 -2.91
C ASN A 219 35.25 -26.82 -3.07
N LEU A 220 34.42 -27.45 -2.25
CA LEU A 220 33.71 -28.68 -2.59
C LEU A 220 32.29 -28.39 -2.09
N ILE A 221 31.36 -27.99 -2.94
CA ILE A 221 30.49 -28.91 -3.66
C ILE A 221 29.89 -28.14 -4.84
N SER A 222 30.12 -28.65 -6.04
CA SER A 222 29.30 -28.36 -7.22
C SER A 222 28.03 -29.20 -7.16
N PHE A 223 26.86 -28.56 -7.17
CA PHE A 223 25.63 -28.98 -7.87
C PHE A 223 24.73 -27.75 -8.05
#